data_AF-A0A531CBZ2-F1
#
_entry.id   AF-A0A531CBZ2-F1
#
_cell.length_a   1.000
_cell.length_b   1.000
_cell.length_c   1.000
_cell.angle_alpha   90.00
_cell.angle_beta   90.00
_cell.angle_gamma   90.00
#
_symmetry.space_group_name_H-M   'P 1'
#
loop_
_entity.id
_entity.type
_entity.pdbx_description
1 polymer ?
#
loop_
_entity_poly.entity_id
_entity_poly.type
_entity_poly.pdbx_seq_one_letter_code
_entity_poly.pdbx_strand_id
1 'polypeptide(L)'
;MRLIYFAWVRERIGKPEEDVELPAGIETVADLLRWLRSRGEEYENALQYPDVIRVAINQEHVGHREKIAGAREIALFPPMTGG
;
A
#
# COMPACT_ATOMS: atom_id res chain seq x y z
N MET A 1 -5.27 8.33 7.88
CA MET A 1 -4.99 6.88 7.94
C MET A 1 -3.49 6.68 7.77
N ARG A 2 -2.89 5.74 8.49
CA ARG A 2 -1.43 5.52 8.43
C ARG A 2 -1.08 4.45 7.40
N LEU A 3 -0.16 4.75 6.51
CA LEU A 3 0.45 3.81 5.58
C LEU A 3 1.85 3.44 6.06
N ILE A 4 2.18 2.16 6.03
CA ILE A 4 3.50 1.65 6.42
C ILE A 4 4.09 0.86 5.25
N TYR A 5 5.35 1.11 4.92
CA TYR A 5 6.02 0.54 3.78
C TYR A 5 7.18 -0.35 4.23
N PHE A 6 7.36 -1.49 3.55
CA PHE A 6 8.46 -2.42 3.85
C PHE A 6 9.29 -2.76 2.61
N ALA A 7 10.53 -3.21 2.86
CA ALA A 7 11.46 -3.70 1.84
C ALA A 7 11.55 -2.75 0.62
N TRP A 8 11.51 -3.29 -0.61
CA TRP A 8 11.68 -2.44 -1.80
C TRP A 8 10.61 -1.35 -1.92
N VAL A 9 9.42 -1.55 -1.35
CA VAL A 9 8.33 -0.56 -1.42
C VAL A 9 8.75 0.67 -0.64
N ARG A 10 9.26 0.47 0.58
CA ARG A 10 9.86 1.52 1.41
C ARG A 10 11.04 2.19 0.73
N GLU A 11 11.96 1.39 0.20
CA GLU A 11 13.20 1.90 -0.41
C GLU A 11 12.92 2.78 -1.63
N ARG A 12 11.94 2.38 -2.46
CA ARG A 12 11.54 3.13 -3.66
C ARG A 12 10.71 4.37 -3.34
N ILE A 13 9.82 4.31 -2.34
CA ILE A 13 9.05 5.47 -1.86
C ILE A 13 9.93 6.45 -1.07
N GLY A 14 11.04 5.98 -0.49
CA GLY A 14 11.94 6.80 0.32
C GLY A 14 11.41 7.12 1.72
N LYS A 15 10.30 6.49 2.14
CA LYS A 15 9.64 6.74 3.43
C LYS A 15 9.28 5.41 4.09
N PRO A 16 9.51 5.24 5.41
CA PRO A 16 9.03 4.07 6.14
C PRO A 16 7.51 4.06 6.32
N GLU A 17 6.90 5.24 6.39
CA GLU A 17 5.48 5.42 6.67
C GLU A 17 5.05 6.85 6.33
N GLU A 18 3.75 7.06 6.24
CA GLU A 18 3.14 8.39 6.15
C GLU A 18 1.67 8.36 6.60
N ASP A 19 1.19 9.52 7.05
CA ASP A 19 -0.24 9.75 7.28
C ASP A 19 -0.86 10.37 6.03
N VAL A 20 -1.97 9.79 5.57
CA VAL A 20 -2.69 10.24 4.37
C VAL A 20 -4.16 10.46 4.64
N GLU A 21 -4.71 11.44 3.92
CA GLU A 21 -6.13 11.60 3.69
C GLU A 21 -6.46 11.05 2.30
N LEU A 22 -7.40 10.10 2.24
CA LEU A 22 -7.80 9.50 0.99
C LEU A 22 -8.85 10.36 0.28
N PRO A 23 -8.75 10.53 -1.04
CA PRO A 23 -9.82 11.14 -1.81
C PRO A 23 -11.07 10.26 -1.81
N ALA A 24 -12.20 10.86 -2.16
CA ALA A 24 -13.45 10.12 -2.33
C ALA A 24 -13.30 9.03 -3.41
N GLY A 25 -13.96 7.88 -3.20
CA GLY A 25 -13.97 6.76 -4.15
C GLY A 25 -12.84 5.73 -3.96
N ILE A 26 -11.97 5.91 -2.96
CA ILE A 26 -10.98 4.88 -2.58
C ILE A 26 -11.59 3.98 -1.51
N GLU A 27 -12.15 2.84 -1.91
CA GLU A 27 -12.92 1.96 -1.02
C GLU A 27 -12.21 0.64 -0.72
N THR A 28 -11.37 0.18 -1.64
CA THR A 28 -10.68 -1.11 -1.54
C THR A 28 -9.16 -0.95 -1.55
N VAL A 29 -8.46 -2.01 -1.16
CA VAL A 29 -7.01 -2.09 -1.29
C VAL A 29 -6.56 -1.85 -2.73
N ALA A 30 -7.26 -2.38 -3.73
CA ALA A 30 -6.96 -2.14 -5.14
C ALA A 30 -7.07 -0.65 -5.52
N ASP A 31 -8.09 0.05 -5.02
CA ASP A 31 -8.23 1.50 -5.22
C ASP A 31 -7.06 2.24 -4.59
N LEU A 32 -6.67 1.85 -3.37
CA LEU A 32 -5.56 2.44 -2.65
C LEU A 32 -4.25 2.30 -3.43
N LEU A 33 -3.94 1.11 -3.96
CA LEU A 33 -2.72 0.90 -4.75
C LEU A 33 -2.73 1.74 -6.04
N ARG A 34 -3.88 1.85 -6.72
CA ARG A 34 -4.02 2.69 -7.92
C ARG A 34 -3.80 4.17 -7.60
N TRP A 35 -4.41 4.66 -6.53
CA TRP A 35 -4.23 6.04 -6.09
C TRP A 35 -2.80 6.31 -5.66
N LEU A 36 -2.18 5.38 -4.92
CA LEU A 36 -0.82 5.57 -4.43
C LEU A 36 0.16 5.67 -5.61
N ARG A 37 0.00 4.84 -6.65
CA ARG A 37 0.78 4.92 -7.90
C ARG A 37 0.69 6.29 -8.59
N SER A 38 -0.45 6.98 -8.50
CA SER A 38 -0.61 8.27 -9.17
C SER A 38 0.03 9.45 -8.43
N ARG A 39 0.68 9.23 -7.27
CA ARG A 39 1.26 10.31 -6.45
C ARG A 39 2.66 10.74 -6.86
N GLY A 40 3.29 10.05 -7.81
CA GLY A 40 4.59 10.42 -8.36
C GLY A 40 5.43 9.21 -8.76
N GLU A 41 6.57 9.50 -9.40
CA GLU A 41 7.47 8.49 -9.98
C GLU A 41 7.97 7.47 -8.95
N GLU A 42 8.25 7.89 -7.72
CA GLU A 42 8.69 7.02 -6.62
C GLU A 42 7.64 5.94 -6.29
N TYR A 43 6.36 6.33 -6.22
CA TYR A 43 5.26 5.40 -5.94
C TYR A 43 4.93 4.52 -7.15
N GLU A 44 4.98 5.08 -8.35
CA GLU A 44 4.81 4.33 -9.59
C GLU A 44 5.87 3.22 -9.69
N ASN A 45 7.14 3.56 -9.46
CA ASN A 45 8.24 2.60 -9.44
C ASN A 45 8.10 1.58 -8.30
N ALA A 46 7.66 2.00 -7.11
CA ALA A 46 7.44 1.10 -5.97
C ALA A 46 6.35 0.05 -6.21
N LEU A 47 5.33 0.43 -6.98
CA LEU A 47 4.12 -0.35 -7.20
C LEU A 47 3.95 -0.74 -8.68
N GLN A 48 5.05 -0.82 -9.43
CA GLN A 48 5.05 -1.17 -10.86
C GLN A 48 4.35 -2.53 -11.12
N TYR A 49 4.42 -3.43 -10.15
CA TYR A 49 3.77 -4.74 -10.15
C TYR A 49 2.75 -4.79 -9.00
N PRO A 50 1.56 -4.19 -9.13
CA PRO A 50 0.61 -4.08 -8.02
C PRO A 50 0.07 -5.44 -7.58
N ASP A 51 -0.07 -6.41 -8.49
CA ASP A 51 -0.67 -7.71 -8.18
C ASP A 51 0.15 -8.56 -7.21
N VAL A 52 1.47 -8.31 -7.10
CA VAL A 52 2.35 -9.02 -6.17
C VAL A 52 2.45 -8.32 -4.82
N ILE A 53 2.01 -7.07 -4.71
CA ILE A 53 2.04 -6.33 -3.45
C ILE A 53 1.10 -7.02 -2.47
N ARG A 54 1.63 -7.32 -1.29
CA ARG A 54 0.86 -7.84 -0.18
C ARG A 54 0.47 -6.68 0.73
N VAL A 55 -0.72 -6.79 1.29
CA VAL A 55 -1.31 -5.74 2.11
C VAL A 55 -1.83 -6.33 3.41
N ALA A 56 -1.61 -5.59 4.50
CA ALA A 56 -2.25 -5.87 5.78
C ALA A 56 -3.07 -4.66 6.23
N ILE A 57 -4.28 -4.89 6.73
CA ILE A 57 -5.10 -3.88 7.38
C ILE A 57 -5.09 -4.19 8.87
N ASN A 58 -4.72 -3.22 9.70
CA ASN A 58 -4.64 -3.41 11.16
C ASN A 58 -3.89 -4.70 11.57
N GLN A 59 -2.74 -4.97 10.92
CA GLN A 59 -1.89 -6.16 11.14
C GLN A 59 -2.44 -7.50 10.63
N GLU A 60 -3.59 -7.51 9.96
CA GLU A 60 -4.15 -8.72 9.34
C GLU A 60 -3.96 -8.70 7.81
N HIS A 61 -3.44 -9.80 7.24
CA HIS A 61 -3.28 -9.93 5.79
C HIS A 61 -4.63 -9.97 5.09
N VAL A 62 -4.76 -9.17 4.03
CA VAL A 62 -6.01 -9.04 3.27
C VAL A 62 -5.75 -9.15 1.77
N GLY A 63 -6.81 -9.46 1.03
CA GLY A 63 -6.78 -9.42 -0.44
C GLY A 63 -7.02 -8.02 -0.99
N HIS A 64 -6.69 -7.83 -2.27
CA HIS A 64 -6.88 -6.56 -2.98
C HIS A 64 -8.33 -6.05 -3.06
N ARG A 65 -9.32 -6.93 -2.84
CA ARG A 65 -10.75 -6.57 -2.84
C ARG A 65 -11.29 -6.19 -1.47
N GLU A 66 -10.48 -6.34 -0.42
CA GLU A 66 -10.90 -6.01 0.94
C GLU A 66 -11.18 -4.51 1.08
N LYS A 67 -12.20 -4.17 1.86
CA LYS A 67 -12.56 -2.78 2.10
C LYS A 67 -11.60 -2.16 3.10
N ILE A 68 -11.24 -0.91 2.86
CA ILE A 68 -10.32 -0.16 3.74
C ILE A 68 -11.05 0.79 4.69
N ALA A 69 -12.38 0.83 4.65
CA ALA A 69 -13.19 1.66 5.53
C ALA A 69 -12.93 1.29 7.00
N GLY A 70 -12.57 2.29 7.82
CA GLY A 70 -12.23 2.07 9.23
C GLY A 70 -10.82 1.53 9.49
N ALA A 71 -9.99 1.37 8.45
CA ALA A 71 -8.59 1.05 8.62
C ALA A 71 -7.86 2.19 9.35
N ARG A 72 -7.17 1.86 10.45
CA ARG A 72 -6.29 2.82 11.14
C ARG A 72 -4.89 2.79 10.55
N GLU A 73 -4.46 1.58 10.18
CA GLU A 73 -3.15 1.27 9.64
C GLU A 73 -3.29 0.33 8.44
N ILE A 74 -2.54 0.62 7.38
CA ILE A 74 -2.37 -0.28 6.23
C ILE A 74 -0.88 -0.44 5.94
N ALA A 75 -0.41 -1.68 5.93
CA ALA A 75 0.96 -2.04 5.57
C ALA A 75 1.03 -2.53 4.12
N LEU A 76 2.01 -2.05 3.35
CA LEU A 76 2.31 -2.50 2.00
C LEU A 76 3.71 -3.10 1.96
N PHE A 77 3.81 -4.32 1.46
CA PHE A 77 5.08 -5.04 1.41
C PHE A 77 5.13 -5.95 0.19
N PRO A 78 6.32 -6.16 -0.40
CA PRO A 78 6.48 -7.07 -1.51
C PRO A 78 6.25 -8.52 -1.08
N PRO A 79 6.12 -9.47 -2.02
CA PRO A 79 6.13 -10.88 -1.66
C PRO A 79 7.45 -11.18 -0.95
N MET A 80 7.37 -11.84 0.21
CA MET A 80 8.56 -12.30 0.91
C MET A 80 9.28 -13.29 -0.01
N THR A 81 10.45 -12.91 -0.54
CA THR A 81 11.37 -13.86 -1.18
C THR A 81 12.04 -14.62 -0.05
N GLY A 82 11.48 -15.77 0.32
CA GLY A 82 12.10 -16.66 1.28
C GLY A 82 13.44 -17.17 0.76
N GLY A 83 14.47 -17.06 1.60
CA GLY A 83 15.47 -18.10 1.72
C GLY A 83 14.97 -19.17 2.68
#